data_AF-A0A6M3XZB3-F1
#
_entry.id   AF-A0A6M3XZB3-F1
#
_cell.length_a   1.000
_cell.length_b   1.000
_cell.length_c   1.000
_cell.angle_alpha   90.00
_cell.angle_beta   90.00
_cell.angle_gamma   90.00
#
_symmetry.space_group_name_H-M   'P 1'
#
loop_
_entity.id
_entity.type
_entity.pdbx_description
1 polymer ?
#
loop_
_entity_poly.entity_id
_entity_poly.type
_entity_poly.pdbx_seq_one_letter_code
_entity_poly.pdbx_strand_id
1 'polypeptide(L)'
;MKLEPKFKVGDKVKVLRASTDEEEDLWGDAWVDSMNRRINTVATILHVDYDNRFSYPKYKFNSEGMNFPEFVLQAAVNVGDVSVGEQLLLWEE
;
A
#
# COMPACT_ATOMS: atom_id res chain seq x y z
N MET A 1 18.23 10.25 -4.40
CA MET A 1 17.32 10.17 -3.23
C MET A 1 17.02 8.70 -3.01
N LYS A 2 17.22 8.15 -1.80
CA LYS A 2 16.89 6.76 -1.51
C LYS A 2 15.40 6.72 -1.18
N LEU A 3 14.60 5.96 -1.92
CA LEU A 3 13.19 5.78 -1.60
C LEU A 3 13.10 4.94 -0.33
N GLU A 4 12.61 5.53 0.75
CA GLU A 4 12.30 4.80 1.99
C GLU A 4 10.85 4.35 1.92
N PRO A 5 10.58 3.03 2.01
CA PRO A 5 9.22 2.51 1.93
C PRO A 5 8.43 2.84 3.18
N LYS A 6 7.17 3.25 3.02
CA LYS A 6 6.25 3.46 4.15
C LYS A 6 5.85 2.16 4.83
N PHE A 7 5.79 1.06 4.10
CA PHE A 7 5.37 -0.24 4.60
C PHE A 7 6.45 -1.32 4.42
N LYS A 8 6.40 -2.36 5.23
CA LYS A 8 7.32 -3.51 5.17
C LYS A 8 6.59 -4.82 4.99
N VAL A 9 7.34 -5.85 4.61
CA VAL A 9 6.85 -7.24 4.56
C VAL A 9 6.26 -7.61 5.93
N GLY A 10 5.06 -8.18 5.92
CA GLY A 10 4.29 -8.54 7.11
C GLY A 10 3.27 -7.49 7.54
N ASP A 11 3.37 -6.24 7.09
CA ASP A 11 2.35 -5.22 7.40
C ASP A 11 1.02 -5.57 6.73
N LYS A 12 -0.07 -5.33 7.43
CA LYS A 12 -1.42 -5.39 6.87
C LYS A 12 -1.78 -4.02 6.31
N VAL A 13 -2.24 -4.00 5.07
CA VAL A 13 -2.65 -2.79 4.38
C VAL A 13 -4.01 -2.96 3.72
N LYS A 14 -4.76 -1.86 3.62
CA LYS A 14 -6.03 -1.77 2.90
C LYS A 14 -5.82 -1.02 1.60
N VAL A 15 -6.38 -1.53 0.50
CA VAL A 15 -6.42 -0.81 -0.78
C VAL A 15 -7.52 0.24 -0.73
N LEU A 16 -7.16 1.51 -0.90
CA LEU A 16 -8.06 2.65 -0.68
C LEU A 16 -8.89 3.04 -1.88
N ARG A 17 -8.27 3.07 -3.06
CA ARG A 17 -8.89 3.62 -4.26
C ARG A 17 -8.51 2.84 -5.51
N ALA A 18 -9.31 3.07 -6.54
CA ALA A 18 -8.98 2.64 -7.89
C ALA A 18 -7.71 3.35 -8.39
N SER A 19 -7.00 2.67 -9.26
CA SER A 19 -6.00 3.32 -10.11
C SER A 19 -6.70 4.14 -11.18
N THR A 20 -6.07 5.21 -11.64
CA THR A 20 -6.53 6.01 -12.79
C THR A 20 -5.84 5.59 -14.09
N ASP A 21 -6.40 5.98 -15.23
CA ASP A 21 -5.84 5.72 -16.57
C ASP A 21 -4.47 6.40 -16.77
N GLU A 22 -4.24 7.56 -16.14
CA GLU A 22 -2.92 8.22 -16.12
C GLU A 22 -1.88 7.39 -15.37
N GLU A 23 -2.33 6.65 -14.34
CA GLU A 23 -1.52 5.68 -13.64
C GLU A 23 -1.42 4.40 -14.49
N GLU A 24 -2.39 4.05 -15.32
CA GLU A 24 -2.35 2.85 -16.20
C GLU A 24 -1.18 2.88 -17.19
N ASP A 25 -1.01 4.02 -17.89
CA ASP A 25 0.07 4.25 -18.87
C ASP A 25 1.47 4.07 -18.28
N LEU A 26 1.63 4.30 -16.97
CA LEU A 26 2.90 4.16 -16.27
C LEU A 26 3.23 2.69 -15.92
N TRP A 27 2.28 1.75 -15.99
CA TRP A 27 2.42 0.42 -15.37
C TRP A 27 1.88 -0.75 -16.22
N GLY A 28 1.08 -0.49 -17.26
CA GLY A 28 0.62 -1.43 -18.29
C GLY A 28 -0.64 -2.24 -17.94
N ASP A 29 -1.71 -2.04 -18.71
CA ASP A 29 -3.09 -2.58 -18.73
C ASP A 29 -3.56 -3.66 -17.72
N ALA A 30 -2.76 -4.69 -17.41
CA ALA A 30 -3.24 -5.83 -16.61
C ALA A 30 -3.34 -5.56 -15.09
N TRP A 31 -2.74 -4.48 -14.60
CA TRP A 31 -2.66 -4.20 -13.17
C TRP A 31 -3.87 -3.40 -12.63
N VAL A 32 -4.43 -2.47 -13.42
CA VAL A 32 -5.52 -1.58 -13.00
C VAL A 32 -6.76 -2.37 -12.63
N ASP A 33 -7.22 -3.25 -13.53
CA ASP A 33 -8.41 -4.07 -13.31
C ASP A 33 -8.31 -4.90 -12.03
N SER A 34 -7.15 -5.48 -11.81
CA SER A 34 -6.94 -6.43 -10.73
C SER A 34 -6.68 -5.71 -9.39
N MET A 35 -6.11 -4.51 -9.42
CA MET A 35 -6.07 -3.58 -8.29
C MET A 35 -7.46 -3.05 -7.95
N ASN A 36 -8.26 -2.67 -8.95
CA ASN A 36 -9.60 -2.13 -8.77
C ASN A 36 -10.55 -3.18 -8.14
N ARG A 37 -10.41 -4.46 -8.51
CA ARG A 37 -11.12 -5.57 -7.85
C ARG A 37 -10.77 -5.75 -6.38
N ARG A 38 -9.65 -5.18 -5.93
CA ARG A 38 -9.13 -5.31 -4.56
C ARG A 38 -9.37 -4.06 -3.71
N ILE A 39 -10.06 -3.04 -4.23
CA ILE A 39 -10.48 -1.88 -3.43
C ILE A 39 -11.23 -2.35 -2.18
N ASN A 40 -10.93 -1.73 -1.05
CA ASN A 40 -11.41 -2.08 0.29
C ASN A 40 -10.98 -3.44 0.86
N THR A 41 -10.18 -4.22 0.14
CA THR A 41 -9.62 -5.46 0.68
C THR A 41 -8.42 -5.17 1.58
N VAL A 42 -8.29 -5.96 2.64
CA VAL A 42 -7.11 -5.97 3.51
C VAL A 42 -6.21 -7.12 3.08
N ALA A 43 -4.93 -6.82 2.87
CA ALA A 43 -3.93 -7.78 2.45
C ALA A 43 -2.65 -7.62 3.28
N THR A 44 -1.87 -8.70 3.39
CA THR A 44 -0.55 -8.67 4.02
C THR A 44 0.51 -8.48 2.94
N ILE A 45 1.45 -7.57 3.16
CA ILE A 45 2.58 -7.36 2.26
C ILE A 45 3.50 -8.58 2.32
N LEU A 46 3.72 -9.23 1.18
CA LEU A 46 4.64 -10.36 1.04
C LEU A 46 5.98 -9.94 0.43
N HIS A 47 5.99 -8.87 -0.37
CA HIS A 47 7.20 -8.39 -1.03
C HIS A 47 7.13 -6.89 -1.27
N VAL A 48 8.29 -6.23 -1.19
CA VAL A 48 8.49 -4.82 -1.56
C VAL A 48 9.53 -4.78 -2.67
N ASP A 49 9.14 -4.23 -3.81
CA ASP A 49 9.97 -4.09 -5.00
C ASP A 49 10.38 -2.61 -5.17
N TYR A 50 11.66 -2.42 -5.47
CA TYR A 50 12.30 -1.12 -5.63
C TYR A 50 12.83 -1.02 -7.06
N ASP A 51 11.95 -0.61 -7.97
CA ASP A 51 12.34 -0.37 -9.34
C ASP A 51 12.74 1.10 -9.47
N ASN A 52 14.04 1.35 -9.70
CA ASN A 52 14.62 2.69 -9.83
C ASN A 52 14.06 3.48 -11.03
N ARG A 53 13.28 2.85 -11.92
CA ARG A 53 12.53 3.54 -12.98
C ARG A 53 11.32 4.31 -12.44
N PHE A 54 10.89 4.01 -11.21
CA PHE A 54 9.73 4.61 -10.58
C PHE A 54 10.12 5.40 -9.33
N SER A 55 9.37 6.45 -9.03
CA SER A 55 9.61 7.33 -7.88
C SER A 55 8.98 6.82 -6.58
N TYR A 56 8.58 5.56 -6.50
CA TYR A 56 7.90 4.96 -5.35
C TYR A 56 8.13 3.44 -5.27
N PRO A 57 8.04 2.84 -4.08
CA PRO A 57 8.06 1.39 -3.90
C PRO A 57 6.77 0.72 -4.39
N LYS A 58 6.89 -0.55 -4.78
CA LYS A 58 5.78 -1.40 -5.21
C LYS A 58 5.58 -2.55 -4.24
N TYR A 59 4.33 -2.84 -3.87
CA TYR A 59 3.98 -3.83 -2.86
C TYR A 59 3.23 -5.01 -3.48
N LYS A 60 3.60 -6.25 -3.13
CA LYS A 60 2.92 -7.47 -3.59
C LYS A 60 2.24 -8.20 -2.44
N PHE A 61 1.06 -8.74 -2.71
CA PHE A 61 0.26 -9.49 -1.74
C PHE A 61 0.15 -10.99 -2.05
N ASN A 62 0.63 -11.44 -3.22
CA ASN A 62 0.65 -12.84 -3.64
C ASN A 62 1.81 -13.10 -4.61
N SER A 63 2.10 -14.38 -4.86
CA SER A 63 3.16 -14.85 -5.78
C SER A 63 2.84 -14.58 -7.26
N GLU A 64 1.57 -14.41 -7.60
CA GLU A 64 1.10 -14.12 -8.97
C GLU A 64 1.17 -12.62 -9.33
N GLY A 65 1.60 -11.78 -8.38
CA GLY A 65 2.36 -10.57 -8.65
C GLY A 65 1.62 -9.41 -9.30
N MET A 66 0.64 -8.83 -8.61
CA MET A 66 0.31 -7.42 -8.83
C MET A 66 1.16 -6.51 -7.96
N ASN A 67 1.60 -5.41 -8.54
CA ASN A 67 2.33 -4.36 -7.84
C ASN A 67 1.38 -3.24 -7.44
N PHE A 68 1.20 -3.01 -6.15
CA PHE A 68 0.41 -1.92 -5.62
C PHE A 68 1.32 -0.74 -5.27
N PRO A 69 1.04 0.47 -5.77
CA PRO A 69 1.76 1.67 -5.33
C PRO A 69 1.52 1.98 -3.86
N GLU A 70 2.46 2.68 -3.22
CA GLU A 70 2.30 3.13 -1.85
C GLU A 70 1.06 4.01 -1.63
N PHE A 71 0.79 4.92 -2.57
CA PHE A 71 -0.23 5.96 -2.42
C PHE A 71 -1.67 5.43 -2.49
N VAL A 72 -1.88 4.19 -2.89
CA VAL A 72 -3.20 3.53 -2.86
C VAL A 72 -3.40 2.65 -1.63
N LEU A 73 -2.42 2.61 -0.73
CA LEU A 73 -2.42 1.74 0.45
C LEU A 73 -2.53 2.57 1.74
N GLN A 74 -3.29 2.03 2.69
CA GLN A 74 -3.34 2.51 4.08
C GLN A 74 -2.96 1.37 5.01
N ALA A 75 -2.27 1.68 6.10
CA ALA A 75 -2.09 0.71 7.19
C ALA A 75 -3.46 0.23 7.67
N ALA A 76 -3.70 -1.08 7.59
CA ALA A 76 -4.85 -1.71 8.21
C ALA A 76 -4.48 -1.97 9.67
N VAL A 77 -4.66 -0.96 10.51
CA VAL A 77 -4.52 -1.13 11.96
C VAL A 77 -5.71 -1.95 12.44
N ASN A 78 -5.47 -3.12 13.01
CA ASN A 78 -6.51 -3.78 13.79
C ASN A 78 -6.86 -2.83 14.96
N VAL A 79 -8.13 -2.46 15.09
CA VAL A 79 -8.62 -1.80 16.31
C VAL A 79 -8.40 -2.77 17.47
N GLY A 80 -7.26 -2.65 18.17
CA GLY A 80 -6.78 -3.59 19.18
C GLY A 80 -5.26 -3.78 19.22
N ASP A 81 -4.53 -3.52 18.13
CA ASP A 81 -3.04 -3.56 18.10
C ASP A 81 -2.41 -2.19 18.42
N VAL A 82 -3.22 -1.17 18.73
CA VAL A 82 -2.74 0.08 19.31
C VAL A 82 -2.32 -0.22 20.74
N SER A 83 -1.03 -0.48 20.96
CA SER A 83 -0.46 -0.36 22.29
C SER A 83 -0.82 1.02 22.85
N VAL A 84 -1.39 1.05 24.06
CA VAL A 84 -1.93 2.22 24.78
C VAL A 84 -0.93 3.40 24.92
N GLY A 85 0.33 3.23 24.48
CA GLY A 85 1.41 4.21 24.59
C GLY A 85 1.45 5.34 23.54
N GLU A 86 0.65 5.32 22.46
CA GLU A 86 0.68 6.38 21.43
C GLU A 86 -0.66 7.11 21.26
N GLN A 87 -1.53 7.04 22.28
CA GLN A 87 -2.81 7.75 22.30
C GLN A 87 -2.84 8.83 23.40
N LEU A 88 -1.77 9.65 23.48
CA LEU A 88 -1.74 10.84 24.33
C LEU A 88 -1.02 11.96 23.60
N LEU A 89 -1.80 12.83 22.95
CA LEU A 89 -1.65 14.29 22.78
C LEU A 89 -2.55 14.70 21.60
N LEU A 90 -3.17 15.87 21.69
CA LEU A 90 -4.45 16.26 21.07
C LEU A 90 -5.58 15.73 21.96
N TRP A 91 -5.99 16.43 23.02
CA TRP A 91 -6.35 17.84 23.05
C TRP A 91 -5.98 18.47 24.40
N GLU A 92 -5.06 19.44 24.40
CA GLU A 92 -5.14 20.57 25.32
C GLU A 92 -5.73 21.72 24.52
N GLU A 93 -6.95 22.12 24.87
CA GLU A 93 -7.41 23.50 25.08
C GLU A 93 -8.84 23.49 25.62
#